data_AF-D3JPG2-F1
#
_entry.id   AF-D3JPG2-F1
#
_cell.length_a   1.000
_cell.length_b   1.000
_cell.length_c   1.000
_cell.angle_alpha   90.00
_cell.angle_beta   90.00
_cell.angle_gamma   90.00
#
_symmetry.space_group_name_H-M   'P 1'
#
loop_
_entity.id
_entity.type
_entity.pdbx_description
1 polymer ?
#
loop_
_entity_poly.entity_id
_entity_poly.type
_entity_poly.pdbx_seq_one_letter_code
_entity_poly.pdbx_strand_id
1 'polypeptide(L)'
;YSDFKTLEFDSYMTPLNELKISSFRLLDVDNRIILPFNTQIRVLITAMDVIHSWTIPTLGVKIDATPGRLNQSNFFMNRSGLYYGQCSEICGANHSFMPIVIESANVNSFINWIFKMNENSLDD
;
A
#
# COMPACT_ATOMS: atom_id res chain seq x y z
N TYR A 1 1.22 -9.88 -3.26
CA TYR A 1 -0.11 -10.50 -3.49
C TYR A 1 0.08 -11.99 -3.68
N SER A 2 -0.01 -12.79 -2.62
CA SER A 2 0.43 -14.20 -2.64
C SER A 2 -0.50 -15.15 -3.40
N ASP A 3 -1.79 -14.81 -3.53
CA ASP A 3 -2.79 -15.66 -4.19
C ASP A 3 -2.69 -15.60 -5.73
N PHE A 4 -2.00 -14.59 -6.25
CA PHE A 4 -1.67 -14.46 -7.66
C PHE A 4 -0.19 -14.88 -7.84
N LYS A 5 0.28 -15.16 -9.08
CA LYS A 5 1.72 -15.35 -9.36
C LYS A 5 2.53 -14.28 -8.62
N THR A 6 3.74 -14.63 -8.15
CA THR A 6 4.61 -13.86 -7.22
C THR A 6 4.70 -12.37 -7.56
N LEU A 7 3.67 -11.62 -7.19
CA LEU A 7 3.55 -10.20 -7.40
C LEU A 7 3.95 -9.51 -6.10
N GLU A 8 5.15 -8.94 -6.14
CA GLU A 8 5.79 -8.24 -5.05
C GLU A 8 6.38 -6.94 -5.62
N PHE A 9 6.30 -5.87 -4.85
CA PHE A 9 6.88 -4.59 -5.21
C PHE A 9 7.10 -3.76 -3.96
N ASP A 10 8.06 -2.85 -4.05
CA ASP A 10 8.31 -1.84 -3.04
C ASP A 10 7.53 -0.56 -3.33
N SER A 11 7.20 0.19 -2.28
CA SER A 11 6.50 1.48 -2.36
C SER A 11 7.27 2.52 -1.56
N TYR A 12 7.82 3.52 -2.24
CA TYR A 12 8.61 4.60 -1.67
C TYR A 12 7.93 5.95 -1.89
N MET A 13 8.13 6.87 -0.94
CA MET A 13 7.67 8.25 -1.08
C MET A 13 8.26 8.90 -2.33
N THR A 14 7.44 9.54 -3.15
CA THR A 14 7.92 10.26 -4.33
C THR A 14 8.79 11.47 -3.90
N PRO A 15 10.05 11.56 -4.38
CA PRO A 15 10.93 12.68 -4.09
C PRO A 15 10.37 14.03 -4.58
N LEU A 16 10.69 15.13 -3.86
CA LEU A 16 10.15 16.47 -4.16
C LEU A 16 10.46 16.96 -5.59
N ASN A 17 11.61 16.58 -6.13
CA ASN A 17 12.05 16.90 -7.49
C ASN A 17 11.27 16.14 -8.58
N GLU A 18 10.59 15.05 -8.23
CA GLU A 18 9.81 14.20 -9.14
C GLU A 18 8.29 14.38 -8.96
N LEU A 19 7.88 15.15 -7.94
CA LEU A 19 6.47 15.41 -7.68
C LEU A 19 5.82 16.21 -8.81
N LYS A 20 4.68 15.71 -9.28
CA LYS A 20 3.80 16.44 -10.19
C LYS A 20 3.10 17.56 -9.43
N ILE A 21 2.69 18.61 -10.12
CA ILE A 21 1.96 19.75 -9.53
C ILE A 21 0.68 19.34 -8.80
N SER A 22 0.02 18.27 -9.26
CA SER A 22 -1.20 17.72 -8.67
C SER A 22 -0.97 16.72 -7.54
N SER A 23 0.30 16.41 -7.21
CA SER A 23 0.66 15.41 -6.21
C SER A 23 0.72 16.00 -4.80
N PHE A 24 0.46 15.17 -3.81
CA PHE A 24 0.53 15.56 -2.40
C PHE A 24 1.94 15.34 -1.86
N ARG A 25 2.54 16.44 -1.37
CA ARG A 25 3.82 16.42 -0.68
C ARG A 25 3.77 15.48 0.53
N LEU A 26 4.78 14.61 0.66
CA LEU A 26 4.93 13.60 1.73
C LEU A 26 3.91 12.45 1.74
N LEU A 27 2.95 12.43 0.81
CA LEU A 27 1.88 11.42 0.80
C LEU A 27 1.87 10.55 -0.45
N ASP A 28 2.27 11.07 -1.61
CA ASP A 28 2.36 10.26 -2.81
C ASP A 28 3.57 9.30 -2.78
N VAL A 29 3.37 8.15 -3.44
CA VAL A 29 4.35 7.07 -3.61
C VAL A 29 4.51 6.73 -5.08
N ASP A 30 5.62 6.10 -5.42
CA ASP A 30 5.91 5.56 -6.75
C ASP A 30 4.95 4.43 -7.16
N ASN A 31 4.74 3.45 -6.28
CA ASN A 31 3.90 2.28 -6.51
C ASN A 31 2.78 2.24 -5.48
N ARG A 32 1.53 2.35 -5.95
CA ARG A 32 0.34 2.31 -5.09
C ARG A 32 -0.16 0.89 -4.88
N ILE A 33 -0.77 0.63 -3.74
CA ILE A 33 -1.47 -0.63 -3.47
C ILE A 33 -2.82 -0.59 -4.20
N ILE A 34 -2.97 -1.30 -5.32
CA ILE A 34 -4.23 -1.32 -6.07
C ILE A 34 -5.15 -2.42 -5.55
N LEU A 35 -6.36 -2.06 -5.11
CA LEU A 35 -7.33 -2.99 -4.55
C LEU A 35 -8.73 -2.78 -5.16
N PRO A 36 -9.52 -3.85 -5.35
CA PRO A 36 -10.88 -3.71 -5.85
C PRO A 36 -11.81 -3.08 -4.80
N PHE A 37 -12.59 -2.07 -5.18
CA PHE A 37 -13.71 -1.59 -4.34
C PHE A 37 -14.85 -2.61 -4.28
N ASN A 38 -15.77 -2.42 -3.33
CA ASN A 38 -16.89 -3.32 -3.06
C ASN A 38 -16.50 -4.78 -2.78
N THR A 39 -15.27 -5.01 -2.32
CA THR A 39 -14.75 -6.33 -1.96
C THR A 39 -14.18 -6.27 -0.55
N GLN A 40 -14.41 -7.31 0.24
CA GLN A 40 -13.76 -7.44 1.54
C GLN A 40 -12.29 -7.76 1.35
N ILE A 41 -11.41 -6.88 1.83
CA ILE A 41 -9.97 -7.06 1.76
C ILE A 41 -9.46 -7.55 3.11
N ARG A 42 -8.64 -8.60 3.09
CA ARG A 42 -7.81 -9.03 4.22
C ARG A 42 -6.38 -8.59 3.98
N VAL A 43 -5.79 -7.91 4.95
CA VAL A 43 -4.36 -7.56 4.95
C VAL A 43 -3.63 -8.30 6.07
N LEU A 44 -2.45 -8.80 5.74
CA LEU A 44 -1.49 -9.37 6.68
C LEU A 44 -0.27 -8.43 6.74
N ILE A 45 0.11 -8.02 7.94
CA ILE A 45 1.10 -6.97 8.16
C ILE A 45 2.15 -7.47 9.16
N THR A 46 3.41 -7.29 8.80
CA THR A 46 4.60 -7.60 9.63
C THR A 46 5.70 -6.62 9.23
N ALA A 47 6.78 -6.55 10.02
CA ALA A 47 8.00 -5.84 9.67
C ALA A 47 9.19 -6.79 9.60
N MET A 48 10.26 -6.38 8.91
CA MET A 48 11.51 -7.14 8.82
C MET A 48 12.60 -6.62 9.77
N ASP A 49 12.48 -5.38 10.23
CA ASP A 49 13.52 -4.68 10.99
C ASP A 49 13.03 -4.21 12.37
N VAL A 50 12.41 -3.04 12.46
CA VAL A 50 11.88 -2.43 13.67
C VAL A 50 10.35 -2.43 13.62
N ILE A 51 9.70 -1.92 14.67
CA ILE A 51 8.25 -1.78 14.66
C ILE A 51 7.87 -0.60 13.77
N HIS A 52 6.90 -0.85 12.89
CA HIS A 52 6.18 0.19 12.13
C HIS A 52 4.69 0.09 12.44
N SER A 53 3.85 0.96 11.87
CA SER A 53 2.39 0.80 11.98
C SER A 53 1.70 1.24 10.72
N TRP A 54 1.03 0.28 10.07
CA TRP A 54 0.32 0.47 8.80
C TRP A 54 -1.06 1.04 9.07
N THR A 55 -1.32 2.25 8.56
CA THR A 55 -2.53 3.01 8.90
C THR A 55 -3.14 3.66 7.68
N ILE A 56 -4.46 3.50 7.50
CA ILE A 56 -5.28 4.24 6.54
C ILE A 56 -6.46 4.85 7.32
N PRO A 57 -6.40 6.14 7.71
CA PRO A 57 -7.39 6.75 8.60
C PRO A 57 -8.81 6.72 8.04
N THR A 58 -8.98 6.93 6.74
CA THR A 58 -10.29 6.95 6.07
C THR A 58 -10.97 5.58 6.01
N LEU A 59 -10.23 4.49 6.24
CA LEU A 59 -10.75 3.13 6.38
C LEU A 59 -10.88 2.71 7.85
N GLY A 60 -10.48 3.55 8.80
CA GLY A 60 -10.48 3.23 10.23
C GLY A 60 -9.49 2.12 10.61
N VAL A 61 -8.42 1.93 9.82
CA VAL A 61 -7.45 0.86 10.04
C VAL A 61 -6.13 1.43 10.54
N LYS A 62 -5.64 0.90 11.67
CA LYS A 62 -4.28 1.08 12.19
C LYS A 62 -3.81 -0.24 12.79
N ILE A 63 -2.70 -0.79 12.31
CA ILE A 63 -2.18 -2.09 12.75
C ILE A 63 -0.66 -2.02 12.80
N ASP A 64 -0.09 -2.43 13.92
CA ASP A 64 1.36 -2.45 14.08
C ASP A 64 1.98 -3.57 13.25
N ALA A 65 3.07 -3.24 12.58
CA ALA A 65 3.94 -4.15 11.87
C ALA A 65 5.09 -4.52 12.82
N THR A 66 4.95 -5.66 13.49
CA THR A 66 5.89 -6.12 14.53
C THR A 66 6.78 -7.24 13.98
N PRO A 67 8.11 -7.11 14.03
CA PRO A 67 9.01 -8.17 13.59
C PRO A 67 8.71 -9.51 14.28
N GLY A 68 8.66 -10.59 13.50
CA GLY A 68 8.37 -11.94 14.01
C GLY A 68 6.89 -12.21 14.34
N ARG A 69 5.96 -11.29 14.03
CA ARG A 69 4.52 -11.48 14.23
C ARG A 69 3.71 -10.98 13.03
N LEU A 70 2.87 -11.87 12.50
CA LEU A 70 1.94 -11.58 11.42
C LEU A 70 0.59 -11.10 11.99
N ASN A 71 0.33 -9.79 11.94
CA ASN A 71 -0.96 -9.23 12.33
C ASN A 71 -1.92 -9.24 11.13
N GLN A 72 -3.22 -9.37 11.40
CA GLN A 72 -4.28 -9.39 10.39
C GLN A 72 -5.31 -8.30 10.64
N SER A 73 -5.84 -7.71 9.58
CA SER A 73 -7.09 -6.94 9.64
C SER A 73 -7.90 -7.10 8.36
N ASN A 74 -9.15 -6.66 8.42
CA ASN A 74 -10.02 -6.61 7.26
C ASN A 74 -10.64 -5.21 7.12
N PHE A 75 -10.84 -4.77 5.89
CA PHE A 75 -11.55 -3.53 5.59
C PHE A 75 -12.32 -3.64 4.28
N PHE A 76 -13.21 -2.67 4.06
CA PHE A 76 -14.05 -2.58 2.88
C PHE A 76 -14.00 -1.16 2.32
N MET A 77 -13.86 -1.03 0.99
CA MET A 77 -13.89 0.25 0.30
C MET A 77 -15.19 0.39 -0.50
N ASN A 78 -16.04 1.36 -0.12
CA ASN A 78 -17.34 1.60 -0.76
C ASN A 78 -17.26 2.40 -2.07
N ARG A 79 -16.12 3.04 -2.35
CA ARG A 79 -15.95 3.95 -3.48
C ARG A 79 -14.54 3.84 -4.07
N SER A 80 -14.45 4.07 -5.37
CA SER A 80 -13.17 4.24 -6.05
C SER A 80 -12.46 5.51 -5.59
N GLY A 81 -11.14 5.54 -5.75
CA GLY A 81 -10.32 6.70 -5.42
C GLY A 81 -9.04 6.35 -4.67
N LEU A 82 -8.33 7.38 -4.21
CA LEU A 82 -7.08 7.25 -3.47
C LEU A 82 -7.31 7.39 -1.97
N TYR A 83 -6.72 6.47 -1.21
CA TYR A 83 -6.75 6.47 0.25
C TYR A 83 -5.32 6.59 0.75
N TYR A 84 -5.06 7.62 1.56
CA TYR A 84 -3.73 7.96 2.03
C TYR A 84 -3.55 7.56 3.49
N GLY A 85 -2.32 7.22 3.83
CA GLY A 85 -1.87 6.81 5.14
C GLY A 85 -0.41 7.13 5.37
N GLN A 86 0.05 7.00 6.61
CA GLN A 86 1.45 7.17 7.00
C GLN A 86 1.81 6.15 8.08
N CYS A 87 3.10 5.85 8.21
CA CYS A 87 3.60 5.07 9.33
C CYS A 87 3.20 5.75 10.66
N SER A 88 2.58 4.98 11.55
CA SER A 88 1.98 5.49 12.79
C SER A 88 2.63 4.95 14.08
N GLU A 89 3.87 4.46 13.95
CA GLU A 89 4.74 4.03 15.05
C GLU A 89 6.19 4.46 14.75
N ILE A 90 6.89 5.01 15.74
CA ILE A 90 8.21 5.63 15.52
C ILE A 90 9.24 4.57 15.11
N CYS A 91 9.81 4.72 13.91
CA CYS A 91 10.69 3.71 13.31
C CYS A 91 12.06 4.23 12.84
N GLY A 92 12.46 5.44 13.27
CA GLY A 92 13.78 6.02 12.99
C GLY A 92 13.74 7.34 12.22
N ALA A 93 14.87 7.70 11.59
CA ALA A 93 15.07 9.02 10.97
C ALA A 93 14.05 9.33 9.86
N ASN A 94 13.66 8.31 9.09
CA ASN A 94 12.72 8.46 7.97
C ASN A 94 11.27 8.11 8.32
N HIS A 95 10.93 8.04 9.60
CA HIS A 95 9.59 7.69 10.06
C HIS A 95 8.47 8.50 9.39
N SER A 96 8.68 9.81 9.21
CA SER A 96 7.71 10.71 8.56
C SER A 96 7.66 10.62 7.03
N PHE A 97 8.51 9.80 6.41
CA PHE A 97 8.77 9.78 4.96
C PHE A 97 8.48 8.42 4.31
N MET A 98 7.61 7.63 4.92
CA MET A 98 7.14 6.34 4.40
C MET A 98 5.60 6.30 4.38
N PRO A 99 4.96 7.05 3.46
CA PRO A 99 3.52 7.08 3.33
C PRO A 99 2.98 5.79 2.69
N ILE A 100 1.67 5.62 2.78
CA ILE A 100 0.93 4.49 2.22
C ILE A 100 -0.16 5.06 1.33
N VAL A 101 -0.26 4.56 0.10
CA VAL A 101 -1.35 4.93 -0.81
C VAL A 101 -2.04 3.68 -1.33
N ILE A 102 -3.35 3.61 -1.12
CA ILE A 102 -4.22 2.61 -1.73
C ILE A 102 -4.99 3.25 -2.86
N GLU A 103 -4.95 2.62 -4.03
CA GLU A 103 -5.83 2.93 -5.15
C GLU A 103 -6.98 1.94 -5.19
N SER A 104 -8.19 2.45 -4.97
CA SER A 104 -9.42 1.68 -5.03
C SER A 104 -9.97 1.69 -6.45
N ALA A 105 -9.79 0.58 -7.16
CA ALA A 105 -10.15 0.41 -8.57
C ALA A 105 -11.34 -0.54 -8.73
N ASN A 106 -11.97 -0.55 -9.93
CA ASN A 106 -12.96 -1.59 -10.21
C ASN A 106 -12.25 -2.96 -10.37
N VAL A 107 -13.01 -4.05 -10.24
CA VAL A 107 -12.46 -5.41 -10.31
C VAL A 107 -11.75 -5.68 -11.64
N ASN A 108 -12.30 -5.19 -12.76
CA ASN A 108 -11.70 -5.40 -14.09
C ASN A 108 -10.33 -4.72 -14.23
N SER A 109 -10.19 -3.47 -13.78
CA SER A 109 -8.92 -2.74 -13.79
C SER A 109 -7.92 -3.36 -12.82
N PHE A 110 -8.37 -3.81 -11.65
CA PHE A 110 -7.52 -4.56 -10.72
C PHE A 110 -6.98 -5.84 -11.37
N ILE A 111 -7.83 -6.65 -11.99
CA ILE A 111 -7.42 -7.89 -12.68
C ILE A 111 -6.45 -7.59 -13.84
N ASN A 112 -6.75 -6.58 -14.66
CA ASN A 112 -5.88 -6.17 -15.76
C ASN A 112 -4.51 -5.71 -15.25
N TRP A 113 -4.48 -4.98 -14.13
CA TRP A 113 -3.25 -4.56 -13.48
C TRP A 113 -2.44 -5.75 -12.97
N ILE A 114 -3.07 -6.72 -12.31
CA ILE A 114 -2.42 -7.97 -11.88
C ILE A 114 -1.78 -8.70 -13.08
N PHE A 115 -2.51 -8.83 -14.19
CA PHE A 115 -1.97 -9.50 -15.39
C PHE A 115 -0.78 -8.77 -15.98
N LYS A 116 -0.86 -7.44 -16.11
CA LYS A 116 0.24 -6.63 -16.63
C LYS A 116 1.49 -6.71 -15.76
N MET A 117 1.35 -6.70 -14.43
CA MET A 117 2.50 -6.82 -13.54
C MET A 117 3.13 -8.22 -13.60
N ASN A 118 2.32 -9.27 -13.79
CA ASN A 118 2.83 -10.63 -13.94
C ASN A 118 3.57 -10.85 -15.27
N GLU A 119 3.22 -10.13 -16.34
CA GLU A 119 3.97 -10.17 -17.60
C GLU A 119 5.35 -9.53 -17.42
N ASN A 120 5.42 -8.38 -16.76
CA ASN A 120 6.69 -7.68 -16.50
C ASN A 120 7.65 -8.49 -15.60
N SER A 121 7.13 -9.30 -14.67
CA SER A 121 7.97 -10.16 -13.80
C SER A 121 8.59 -11.37 -14.53
N LEU A 122 8.24 -11.61 -15.79
CA LEU A 122 8.80 -12.70 -16.60
C LEU A 122 9.96 -12.23 -17.49
N ASP A 123 10.24 -10.92 -17.51
CA ASP A 123 11.34 -10.32 -18.27
C ASP A 123 12.61 -10.09 -17.41
N ASP A 124 12.59 -10.44 -16.13
CA ASP A 124 13.73 -10.41 -15.19
C ASP A 124 14.29 -11.82 -14.90
#